data_AF-A0A842S9W7-F1
#
_entry.id   AF-A0A842S9W7-F1
#
_cell.length_a   1.000
_cell.length_b   1.000
_cell.length_c   1.000
_cell.angle_alpha   90.00
_cell.angle_beta   90.00
_cell.angle_gamma   90.00
#
_symmetry.space_group_name_H-M   'P 1'
#
loop_
_entity.id
_entity.type
_entity.pdbx_description
1 polymer ?
#
loop_
_entity_poly.entity_id
_entity_poly.type
_entity_poly.pdbx_seq_one_letter_code
_entity_poly.pdbx_strand_id
1 'polypeptide(L)'
;MLSKARFVLSKSKLIKQYKKSLELADIVSYSYKTNPIIGVHLEKETPCMFSVHSVESVLQLKFSERIWFFAQALSLRELDLLFKENVFRFVVDNISDLNILLRYCKRKNKKIEVLLRMKLKEYTIHTGKHFVYGMYSSKINKIIPELKKNPQVIKLGIHFHRKTQNTSEWSLKKEFCDALSIRNLKNLDYVNIGGGIPAIYKNYSPKILENIFVKIKKFNEFLSSNNITMIIEPGRFIAASPIILEADIVSIYKKNIIINCSVFNSAMDTFIANHRLVVKGELDSGEKYTIKGCTPDSMDIFRYSVYLNNPKINDKIIFLNAGAYNFSCDFCNLAKLETVIVD
;
A
#
# COMPACT_ATOMS: atom_id res chain seq x y z
N MET A 1 8.11 19.01 31.29
CA MET A 1 7.62 19.49 29.98
C MET A 1 7.18 18.27 29.20
N LEU A 2 5.94 18.20 28.70
CA LEU A 2 5.46 17.07 27.90
C LEU A 2 6.31 16.97 26.63
N SER A 3 6.67 15.75 26.22
CA SER A 3 7.33 15.55 24.94
C SER A 3 6.32 15.70 23.80
N LYS A 4 6.75 16.06 22.60
CA LYS A 4 5.84 16.07 21.45
C LYS A 4 5.50 14.64 21.05
N ALA A 5 4.23 14.37 20.75
CA ALA A 5 3.85 13.13 20.10
C ALA A 5 4.57 13.00 18.76
N ARG A 6 4.98 11.78 18.41
CA ARG A 6 5.82 11.54 17.24
C ARG A 6 5.71 10.12 16.74
N PHE A 7 6.00 9.93 15.47
CA PHE A 7 6.29 8.62 14.91
C PHE A 7 7.75 8.28 15.13
N VAL A 8 8.05 7.01 15.39
CA VAL A 8 9.42 6.49 15.47
C VAL A 8 9.57 5.35 14.46
N LEU A 9 10.39 5.58 13.43
CA LEU A 9 10.71 4.62 12.37
C LEU A 9 12.02 3.90 12.68
N SER A 10 11.99 2.58 12.83
CA SER A 10 13.19 1.74 12.91
C SER A 10 13.62 1.27 11.51
N LYS A 11 14.81 1.68 11.06
CA LYS A 11 15.35 1.25 9.75
C LYS A 11 15.57 -0.24 9.68
N SER A 12 16.12 -0.83 10.75
CA SER A 12 16.37 -2.27 10.83
C SER A 12 15.09 -3.10 10.62
N LYS A 13 13.97 -2.67 11.23
CA LYS A 13 12.65 -3.30 11.02
C LYS A 13 12.10 -3.08 9.62
N LEU A 14 12.30 -1.89 9.04
CA LEU A 14 11.91 -1.61 7.66
C LEU A 14 12.59 -2.57 6.67
N ILE A 15 13.92 -2.69 6.76
CA ILE A 15 14.68 -3.58 5.90
C ILE A 15 14.27 -5.04 6.12
N LYS A 16 14.00 -5.46 7.36
CA LYS A 16 13.49 -6.81 7.64
C LYS A 16 12.13 -7.07 6.96
N GLN A 17 11.21 -6.10 6.97
CA GLN A 17 9.90 -6.25 6.32
C GLN A 17 9.99 -6.26 4.79
N TYR A 18 10.90 -5.47 4.23
CA TYR A 18 11.19 -5.50 2.80
C TYR A 18 11.75 -6.87 2.38
N LYS A 19 12.75 -7.40 3.11
CA LYS A 19 13.32 -8.74 2.85
C LYS A 19 12.27 -9.85 2.88
N LYS A 20 11.36 -9.82 3.86
CA LYS A 20 10.22 -10.76 3.89
C LYS A 20 9.31 -10.65 2.66
N SER A 21 9.17 -9.46 2.10
CA SER A 21 8.37 -9.27 0.88
C SER A 21 9.08 -9.85 -0.34
N LEU A 22 10.41 -9.76 -0.42
CA LEU A 22 11.22 -10.39 -1.47
C LEU A 22 11.14 -11.93 -1.45
N GLU A 23 10.89 -12.54 -0.29
CA GLU A 23 10.66 -14.00 -0.23
C GLU A 23 9.35 -14.44 -0.91
N LEU A 24 8.45 -13.50 -1.24
CA LEU A 24 7.12 -13.80 -1.79
C LEU A 24 7.04 -13.65 -3.31
N ALA A 25 7.93 -12.86 -3.92
CA ALA A 25 7.84 -12.47 -5.32
C ALA A 25 9.20 -12.07 -5.89
N ASP A 26 9.30 -12.06 -7.21
CA ASP A 26 10.54 -11.71 -7.91
C ASP A 26 10.86 -10.20 -7.78
N ILE A 27 9.82 -9.34 -7.77
CA ILE A 27 9.95 -7.89 -7.64
C ILE A 27 8.99 -7.37 -6.55
N VAL A 28 9.52 -6.51 -5.69
CA VAL A 28 8.74 -5.72 -4.73
C VAL A 28 8.65 -4.28 -5.23
N SER A 29 7.42 -3.82 -5.47
CA SER A 29 7.11 -2.44 -5.85
C SER A 29 6.34 -1.74 -4.71
N TYR A 30 7.03 -1.05 -3.81
CA TYR A 30 6.39 -0.42 -2.65
C TYR A 30 5.30 0.57 -3.09
N SER A 31 4.10 0.45 -2.51
CA SER A 31 3.00 1.37 -2.79
C SER A 31 3.25 2.72 -2.09
N TYR A 32 3.82 3.67 -2.84
CA TYR A 32 4.44 4.89 -2.31
C TYR A 32 3.46 5.77 -1.52
N LYS A 33 2.19 5.80 -1.94
CA LYS A 33 1.09 6.52 -1.24
C LYS A 33 0.89 6.09 0.22
N THR A 34 1.42 4.93 0.60
CA THR A 34 1.28 4.42 1.96
C THR A 34 2.07 5.28 2.95
N ASN A 35 3.33 5.58 2.63
CA ASN A 35 4.16 6.45 3.47
C ASN A 35 5.40 6.89 2.65
N PRO A 36 5.43 8.13 2.12
CA PRO A 36 6.56 8.63 1.33
C PRO A 36 7.90 8.59 2.08
N ILE A 37 7.91 8.79 3.41
CA ILE A 37 9.13 8.72 4.24
C ILE A 37 9.73 7.32 4.16
N ILE A 38 8.91 6.27 4.23
CA ILE A 38 9.36 4.88 4.05
C ILE A 38 9.93 4.69 2.63
N GLY A 39 9.23 5.20 1.62
CA GLY A 39 9.66 5.06 0.22
C GLY A 39 11.05 5.65 -0.03
N VAL A 40 11.35 6.83 0.51
CA VAL A 40 12.68 7.47 0.40
C VAL A 40 13.77 6.64 1.06
N HIS A 41 13.50 5.96 2.18
CA HIS A 41 14.48 5.09 2.84
C HIS A 41 14.69 3.79 2.07
N LEU A 42 13.60 3.17 1.59
CA LEU A 42 13.69 1.99 0.74
C LEU A 42 14.48 2.27 -0.53
N GLU A 43 14.32 3.44 -1.15
CA GLU A 43 15.03 3.80 -2.38
C GLU A 43 16.55 3.85 -2.17
N LYS A 44 16.98 4.38 -1.01
CA LYS A 44 18.40 4.50 -0.64
C LYS A 44 19.03 3.18 -0.28
N GLU A 45 18.30 2.30 0.39
CA GLU A 45 18.87 1.12 1.05
C GLU A 45 18.60 -0.20 0.30
N THR A 46 17.75 -0.18 -0.73
CA THR A 46 17.28 -1.41 -1.40
C THR A 46 17.05 -1.20 -2.90
N PRO A 47 16.99 -2.29 -3.70
CA PRO A 47 16.59 -2.21 -5.11
C PRO A 47 15.06 -2.16 -5.31
N CYS A 48 14.28 -1.78 -4.28
CA CYS A 48 12.82 -1.72 -4.35
C CYS A 48 12.35 -0.86 -5.54
N MET A 49 11.31 -1.34 -6.22
CA MET A 49 10.54 -0.53 -7.16
C MET A 49 9.44 0.24 -6.42
N PHE A 50 8.76 1.17 -7.11
CA PHE A 50 7.74 2.02 -6.50
C PHE A 50 6.50 2.12 -7.37
N SER A 51 5.34 1.82 -6.78
CA SER A 51 4.04 2.05 -7.39
C SER A 51 3.57 3.45 -7.00
N VAL A 52 3.54 4.36 -7.97
CA VAL A 52 3.38 5.81 -7.78
C VAL A 52 2.12 6.30 -8.50
N HIS A 53 1.40 7.24 -7.87
CA HIS A 53 0.08 7.71 -8.33
C HIS A 53 0.02 9.22 -8.63
N SER A 54 1.13 9.95 -8.51
CA SER A 54 1.17 11.40 -8.78
C SER A 54 2.55 11.84 -9.26
N VAL A 55 2.61 12.91 -10.03
CA VAL A 55 3.87 13.48 -10.52
C VAL A 55 4.71 14.04 -9.36
N GLU A 56 4.07 14.62 -8.36
CA GLU A 56 4.75 15.13 -7.16
C GLU A 56 5.49 14.02 -6.40
N SER A 57 4.94 12.81 -6.42
CA SER A 57 5.58 11.63 -5.83
C SER A 57 6.73 11.12 -6.70
N VAL A 58 6.64 11.24 -8.03
CA VAL A 58 7.76 10.94 -8.94
C VAL A 58 8.95 11.85 -8.64
N LEU A 59 8.70 13.15 -8.45
CA LEU A 59 9.76 14.14 -8.18
C LEU A 59 10.43 13.98 -6.80
N GLN A 60 9.84 13.18 -5.90
CA GLN A 60 10.44 12.85 -4.59
C GLN A 60 11.39 11.65 -4.66
N LEU A 61 11.35 10.88 -5.74
CA LEU A 61 12.20 9.71 -5.96
C LEU A 61 13.37 10.09 -6.87
N LYS A 62 14.56 9.57 -6.57
CA LYS A 62 15.77 9.81 -7.34
C LYS A 62 15.90 8.93 -8.57
N PHE A 63 15.34 7.72 -8.51
CA PHE A 63 15.53 6.66 -9.51
C PHE A 63 14.21 6.37 -10.21
N SER A 64 13.89 7.17 -11.23
CA SER A 64 12.64 7.04 -11.99
C SER A 64 12.54 5.74 -12.79
N GLU A 65 13.67 5.10 -13.09
CA GLU A 65 13.75 3.76 -13.64
C GLU A 65 13.33 2.66 -12.64
N ARG A 66 12.89 3.01 -11.43
CA ARG A 66 12.27 2.08 -10.48
C ARG A 66 10.77 2.34 -10.31
N ILE A 67 10.19 3.27 -11.06
CA ILE A 67 8.80 3.69 -10.90
C ILE A 67 7.88 2.94 -11.86
N TRP A 68 6.79 2.41 -11.32
CA TRP A 68 5.55 2.06 -12.01
C TRP A 68 4.53 3.18 -11.78
N PHE A 69 4.29 4.01 -12.81
CA PHE A 69 3.34 5.10 -12.71
C PHE A 69 1.92 4.61 -13.03
N PHE A 70 0.99 4.83 -12.12
CA PHE A 70 -0.41 4.49 -12.30
C PHE A 70 -1.12 5.60 -13.07
N ALA A 71 -1.42 5.32 -14.33
CA ALA A 71 -2.13 6.22 -15.22
C ALA A 71 -3.60 6.33 -14.81
N GLN A 72 -4.05 7.57 -14.58
CA GLN A 72 -5.45 7.91 -14.37
C GLN A 72 -5.72 9.27 -15.00
N ALA A 73 -6.49 9.30 -16.09
CA ALA A 73 -6.80 10.51 -16.84
C ALA A 73 -5.54 11.23 -17.39
N LEU A 74 -4.71 10.48 -18.13
CA LEU A 74 -3.44 10.98 -18.67
C LEU A 74 -3.67 12.17 -19.61
N SER A 75 -2.91 13.25 -19.38
CA SER A 75 -2.82 14.37 -20.30
C SER A 75 -1.50 14.37 -21.07
N LEU A 76 -1.45 15.05 -22.23
CA LEU A 76 -0.20 15.20 -22.98
C LEU A 76 0.88 15.93 -22.17
N ARG A 77 0.48 16.95 -21.39
CA ARG A 77 1.37 17.70 -20.51
C ARG A 77 1.96 16.81 -19.41
N GLU A 78 1.14 15.96 -18.80
CA GLU A 78 1.61 15.00 -17.81
C GLU A 78 2.58 13.98 -18.42
N LEU A 79 2.28 13.47 -19.62
CA LEU A 79 3.20 12.58 -20.33
C LEU A 79 4.52 13.27 -20.67
N ASP A 80 4.50 14.52 -21.15
CA ASP A 80 5.74 15.28 -21.40
C ASP A 80 6.60 15.37 -20.12
N LEU A 81 5.99 15.62 -18.95
CA LEU A 81 6.69 15.65 -17.67
C LEU A 81 7.22 14.27 -17.26
N LEU A 82 6.40 13.23 -17.30
CA LEU A 82 6.79 11.87 -16.90
C LEU A 82 7.97 11.35 -17.74
N PHE A 83 7.91 11.54 -19.06
CA PHE A 83 9.02 11.14 -19.94
C PHE A 83 10.26 12.02 -19.78
N LYS A 84 10.11 13.31 -19.44
CA LYS A 84 11.25 14.18 -19.11
C LYS A 84 11.98 13.68 -17.86
N GLU A 85 11.23 13.21 -16.87
CA GLU A 85 11.77 12.58 -15.66
C GLU A 85 12.19 11.11 -15.88
N ASN A 86 12.25 10.62 -17.13
CA ASN A 86 12.62 9.24 -17.48
C ASN A 86 11.70 8.15 -16.90
N VAL A 87 10.42 8.45 -16.64
CA VAL A 87 9.41 7.44 -16.34
C VAL A 87 8.93 6.78 -17.63
N PHE A 88 9.14 5.48 -17.76
CA PHE A 88 8.75 4.69 -18.94
C PHE A 88 7.94 3.43 -18.63
N ARG A 89 7.58 3.19 -17.36
CA ARG A 89 6.73 2.07 -16.96
C ARG A 89 5.40 2.53 -16.42
N PHE A 90 4.33 2.00 -17.00
CA PHE A 90 2.97 2.47 -16.75
C PHE A 90 2.05 1.32 -16.36
N VAL A 91 1.18 1.56 -15.38
CA VAL A 91 0.02 0.73 -15.09
C VAL A 91 -1.20 1.48 -15.56
N VAL A 92 -1.94 0.90 -16.52
CA VAL A 92 -3.05 1.60 -17.18
C VAL A 92 -4.38 0.97 -16.79
N ASP A 93 -5.30 1.81 -16.32
CA ASP A 93 -6.59 1.37 -15.77
C ASP A 93 -7.69 1.20 -16.83
N ASN A 94 -7.63 1.96 -17.92
CA ASN A 94 -8.68 2.01 -18.93
C ASN A 94 -8.13 2.19 -20.36
N ILE A 95 -9.00 1.93 -21.35
CA ILE A 95 -8.63 1.98 -22.77
C ILE A 95 -8.36 3.40 -23.26
N SER A 96 -9.00 4.41 -22.68
CA SER A 96 -8.79 5.80 -23.08
C SER A 96 -7.35 6.24 -22.79
N ASP A 97 -6.90 6.01 -21.56
CA ASP A 97 -5.52 6.31 -21.13
C ASP A 97 -4.50 5.47 -21.93
N LEU A 98 -4.79 4.20 -22.21
CA LEU A 98 -3.93 3.36 -23.04
C LEU A 98 -3.76 3.95 -24.44
N ASN A 99 -4.86 4.37 -25.07
CA ASN A 99 -4.84 4.97 -26.41
C ASN A 99 -4.11 6.31 -26.44
N ILE A 100 -4.24 7.13 -25.39
CA ILE A 100 -3.50 8.40 -25.26
C ILE A 100 -1.99 8.09 -25.15
N LEU A 101 -1.61 7.17 -24.27
CA LEU A 101 -0.22 6.77 -24.05
C LEU A 101 0.43 6.21 -25.32
N LEU A 102 -0.23 5.27 -26.01
CA LEU A 102 0.30 4.66 -27.23
C LEU A 102 0.45 5.67 -28.37
N ARG A 103 -0.54 6.55 -28.58
CA ARG A 103 -0.44 7.62 -29.60
C ARG A 103 0.70 8.58 -29.31
N TYR A 104 0.85 8.97 -28.04
CA TYR A 104 1.96 9.80 -27.60
C TYR A 104 3.31 9.12 -27.89
N CYS A 105 3.46 7.86 -27.46
CA CYS A 105 4.70 7.09 -27.64
C CYS A 105 5.04 6.91 -29.12
N LYS A 106 4.06 6.63 -29.97
CA LYS A 106 4.26 6.54 -31.43
C LYS A 106 4.76 7.86 -32.01
N ARG A 107 4.12 8.98 -31.67
CA ARG A 107 4.47 10.32 -32.19
C ARG A 107 5.85 10.79 -31.72
N LYS A 108 6.21 10.48 -30.47
CA LYS A 108 7.48 10.93 -29.84
C LYS A 108 8.59 9.87 -29.90
N ASN A 109 8.35 8.76 -30.62
CA ASN A 109 9.24 7.60 -30.70
C ASN A 109 9.75 7.12 -29.33
N LYS A 110 8.85 7.04 -28.34
CA LYS A 110 9.15 6.55 -27.00
C LYS A 110 8.80 5.08 -26.87
N LYS A 111 9.59 4.35 -26.09
CA LYS A 111 9.35 2.94 -25.73
C LYS A 111 8.93 2.85 -24.26
N ILE A 112 8.03 1.94 -23.95
CA ILE A 112 7.43 1.78 -22.63
C ILE A 112 7.29 0.32 -22.21
N GLU A 113 7.31 0.08 -20.90
CA GLU A 113 6.74 -1.12 -20.30
C GLU A 113 5.32 -0.80 -19.83
N VAL A 114 4.37 -1.69 -20.08
CA VAL A 114 2.96 -1.43 -19.74
C VAL A 114 2.31 -2.62 -19.04
N LEU A 115 1.65 -2.36 -17.93
CA LEU A 115 0.74 -3.29 -17.27
C LEU A 115 -0.71 -2.86 -17.52
N LEU A 116 -1.52 -3.80 -17.95
CA LEU A 116 -2.96 -3.61 -18.10
C LEU A 116 -3.65 -3.98 -16.79
N ARG A 117 -4.31 -3.03 -16.14
CA ARG A 117 -5.06 -3.33 -14.92
C ARG A 117 -6.33 -4.11 -15.26
N MET A 118 -6.42 -5.34 -14.78
CA MET A 118 -7.52 -6.26 -15.00
C MET A 118 -8.51 -6.23 -13.85
N LYS A 119 -9.79 -6.18 -14.19
CA LYS A 119 -10.89 -6.50 -13.30
C LYS A 119 -10.92 -8.00 -13.07
N LEU A 120 -10.72 -8.41 -11.83
CA LEU A 120 -10.97 -9.79 -11.44
C LEU A 120 -12.42 -9.97 -11.01
N LYS A 121 -13.04 -11.11 -11.36
CA LYS A 121 -14.40 -11.43 -10.90
C LYS A 121 -14.41 -11.52 -9.38
N GLU A 122 -15.41 -10.90 -8.77
CA GLU A 122 -15.65 -10.96 -7.33
C GLU A 122 -16.70 -12.04 -7.08
N TYR A 123 -16.35 -13.06 -6.29
CA TYR A 123 -17.28 -14.14 -5.94
C TYR A 123 -18.10 -13.80 -4.68
N THR A 124 -17.75 -12.72 -3.99
CA THR A 124 -18.44 -12.20 -2.82
C THR A 124 -19.42 -11.09 -3.25
N ILE A 125 -20.56 -11.51 -3.83
CA ILE A 125 -21.76 -10.67 -3.87
C ILE A 125 -22.09 -10.37 -2.40
N HIS A 126 -21.95 -9.13 -1.93
CA HIS A 126 -22.65 -8.56 -0.75
C HIS A 126 -22.22 -7.11 -0.41
N THR A 127 -21.23 -6.50 -1.08
CA THR A 127 -20.73 -5.18 -0.65
C THR A 127 -21.09 -3.99 -1.53
N GLY A 128 -21.97 -4.11 -2.55
CA GLY A 128 -22.51 -2.97 -3.33
C GLY A 128 -21.49 -2.02 -4.00
N LYS A 129 -20.18 -2.23 -3.79
CA LYS A 129 -19.08 -1.41 -4.25
C LYS A 129 -18.44 -2.16 -5.39
N HIS A 130 -19.01 -2.00 -6.58
CA HIS A 130 -18.39 -2.50 -7.79
C HIS A 130 -16.95 -1.98 -7.87
N PHE A 131 -15.96 -2.86 -8.04
CA PHE A 131 -14.62 -2.45 -8.45
C PHE A 131 -14.73 -1.73 -9.79
N VAL A 132 -14.78 -0.41 -9.77
CA VAL A 132 -14.88 0.44 -10.96
C VAL A 132 -13.58 0.44 -11.77
N TYR A 133 -12.46 0.14 -11.11
CA TYR A 133 -11.12 0.19 -11.67
C TYR A 133 -10.76 -1.02 -12.52
N GLY A 134 -10.04 -0.76 -13.60
CA GLY A 134 -9.49 -1.78 -14.50
C GLY A 134 -10.38 -2.10 -15.70
N MET A 135 -9.80 -2.81 -16.65
CA MET A 135 -10.46 -3.30 -17.85
C MET A 135 -11.04 -4.70 -17.64
N TYR A 136 -12.17 -4.99 -18.28
CA TYR A 136 -12.72 -6.34 -18.32
C TYR A 136 -11.72 -7.31 -18.97
N SER A 137 -11.64 -8.51 -18.42
CA SER A 137 -10.74 -9.55 -18.93
C SER A 137 -11.00 -9.89 -20.40
N SER A 138 -12.26 -9.82 -20.86
CA SER A 138 -12.63 -10.00 -22.28
C SER A 138 -11.96 -8.98 -23.20
N LYS A 139 -11.84 -7.72 -22.76
CA LYS A 139 -11.14 -6.67 -23.51
C LYS A 139 -9.63 -6.87 -23.45
N ILE A 140 -9.08 -7.18 -22.27
CA ILE A 140 -7.65 -7.45 -22.08
C ILE A 140 -7.19 -8.60 -22.99
N ASN A 141 -7.94 -9.71 -23.01
CA ASN A 141 -7.61 -10.86 -23.84
C ASN A 141 -7.55 -10.54 -25.35
N LYS A 142 -8.33 -9.56 -25.82
CA LYS A 142 -8.32 -9.10 -27.21
C LYS A 142 -7.11 -8.23 -27.54
N ILE A 143 -6.70 -7.35 -26.62
CA ILE A 143 -5.65 -6.35 -26.89
C ILE A 143 -4.22 -6.85 -26.64
N ILE A 144 -4.03 -7.90 -25.82
CA ILE A 144 -2.68 -8.44 -25.53
C ILE A 144 -1.91 -8.81 -26.82
N PRO A 145 -2.49 -9.55 -27.79
CA PRO A 145 -1.78 -9.88 -29.03
C PRO A 145 -1.41 -8.66 -29.87
N GLU A 146 -2.25 -7.61 -29.85
CA GLU A 146 -1.99 -6.35 -30.56
C GLU A 146 -0.83 -5.58 -29.92
N LEU A 147 -0.83 -5.48 -28.58
CA LEU A 147 0.23 -4.81 -27.83
C LEU A 147 1.57 -5.53 -27.93
N LYS A 148 1.58 -6.86 -27.95
CA LYS A 148 2.84 -7.62 -28.12
C LYS A 148 3.51 -7.35 -29.47
N LYS A 149 2.74 -6.99 -30.51
CA LYS A 149 3.25 -6.60 -31.84
C LYS A 149 3.56 -5.11 -31.95
N ASN A 150 3.24 -4.31 -30.93
CA ASN A 150 3.43 -2.87 -30.97
C ASN A 150 4.91 -2.51 -30.72
N PRO A 151 5.60 -1.80 -31.63
CA PRO A 151 7.04 -1.53 -31.50
C PRO A 151 7.40 -0.55 -30.37
N GLN A 152 6.42 0.19 -29.82
CA GLN A 152 6.61 1.04 -28.65
C GLN A 152 6.50 0.27 -27.33
N VAL A 153 5.92 -0.94 -27.30
CA VAL A 153 5.76 -1.73 -26.08
C VAL A 153 6.91 -2.74 -25.98
N ILE A 154 7.85 -2.49 -25.08
CA ILE A 154 9.03 -3.36 -24.91
C ILE A 154 8.76 -4.53 -23.96
N LYS A 155 7.91 -4.32 -22.95
CA LYS A 155 7.43 -5.36 -22.04
C LYS A 155 5.96 -5.14 -21.72
N LEU A 156 5.22 -6.22 -21.63
CA LEU A 156 3.78 -6.23 -21.40
C LEU A 156 3.46 -7.08 -20.17
N GLY A 157 2.52 -6.63 -19.37
CA GLY A 157 2.03 -7.44 -18.28
C GLY A 157 0.60 -7.14 -17.90
N ILE A 158 0.14 -7.84 -16.89
CA ILE A 158 -1.16 -7.63 -16.27
C ILE A 158 -0.95 -7.17 -14.85
N HIS A 159 -1.71 -6.18 -14.43
CA HIS A 159 -1.85 -5.80 -13.04
C HIS A 159 -3.24 -6.17 -12.54
N PHE A 160 -3.39 -6.61 -11.31
CA PHE A 160 -4.68 -6.63 -10.63
C PHE A 160 -4.47 -6.34 -9.15
N HIS A 161 -5.49 -5.78 -8.50
CA HIS A 161 -5.47 -5.55 -7.07
C HIS A 161 -6.82 -5.95 -6.50
N ARG A 162 -6.81 -6.82 -5.49
CA ARG A 162 -8.03 -7.27 -4.80
C ARG A 162 -8.49 -6.23 -3.80
N LYS A 163 -7.95 -6.23 -2.59
CA LYS A 163 -8.43 -5.41 -1.48
C LYS A 163 -7.26 -4.93 -0.63
N THR A 164 -7.41 -3.78 0.02
CA THR A 164 -6.53 -3.41 1.14
C THR A 164 -6.82 -4.32 2.34
N GLN A 165 -5.79 -4.68 3.12
CA GLN A 165 -5.95 -5.53 4.32
C GLN A 165 -6.72 -6.83 4.03
N ASN A 166 -6.35 -7.53 2.94
CA ASN A 166 -7.07 -8.72 2.47
C ASN A 166 -6.71 -9.96 3.30
N THR A 167 -7.69 -10.54 4.00
CA THR A 167 -7.48 -11.71 4.87
C THR A 167 -8.04 -13.02 4.31
N SER A 168 -8.73 -13.03 3.17
CA SER A 168 -9.51 -14.20 2.72
C SER A 168 -9.36 -14.54 1.24
N GLU A 169 -9.28 -13.54 0.35
CA GLU A 169 -9.35 -13.73 -1.10
C GLU A 169 -7.96 -13.82 -1.73
N TRP A 170 -7.35 -15.00 -1.64
CA TRP A 170 -5.99 -15.27 -2.13
C TRP A 170 -5.93 -16.46 -3.10
N SER A 171 -7.04 -16.79 -3.77
CA SER A 171 -7.12 -17.85 -4.79
C SER A 171 -6.53 -17.39 -6.13
N LEU A 172 -5.35 -16.77 -6.08
CA LEU A 172 -4.73 -16.00 -7.17
C LEU A 172 -4.65 -16.79 -8.48
N LYS A 173 -4.14 -18.02 -8.41
CA LYS A 173 -3.97 -18.89 -9.60
C LYS A 173 -5.30 -19.14 -10.31
N LYS A 174 -6.32 -19.56 -9.56
CA LYS A 174 -7.65 -19.86 -10.12
C LYS A 174 -8.24 -18.60 -10.75
N GLU A 175 -8.27 -17.51 -9.99
CA GLU A 175 -8.87 -16.24 -10.43
C GLU A 175 -8.17 -15.66 -11.67
N PHE A 176 -6.85 -15.78 -11.73
CA PHE A 176 -6.06 -15.34 -12.87
C PHE A 176 -6.31 -16.19 -14.11
N CYS A 177 -6.30 -17.52 -13.99
CA CYS A 177 -6.58 -18.43 -15.11
C CYS A 177 -8.04 -18.37 -15.59
N ASP A 178 -8.99 -18.11 -14.70
CA ASP A 178 -10.40 -17.90 -15.07
C ASP A 178 -10.60 -16.60 -15.86
N ALA A 179 -9.73 -15.61 -15.64
CA ALA A 179 -9.80 -14.30 -16.31
C ALA A 179 -8.96 -14.25 -17.60
N LEU A 180 -7.74 -14.81 -17.60
CA LEU A 180 -6.81 -14.73 -18.72
C LEU A 180 -6.79 -16.02 -19.53
N SER A 181 -6.92 -15.91 -20.85
CA SER A 181 -6.75 -17.05 -21.76
C SER A 181 -5.32 -17.59 -21.69
N ILE A 182 -5.18 -18.92 -21.61
CA ILE A 182 -3.88 -19.61 -21.62
C ILE A 182 -3.01 -19.23 -22.82
N ARG A 183 -3.61 -18.91 -23.98
CA ARG A 183 -2.89 -18.48 -25.19
C ARG A 183 -2.21 -17.12 -25.02
N ASN A 184 -2.73 -16.28 -24.13
CA ASN A 184 -2.18 -14.96 -23.85
C ASN A 184 -1.09 -14.99 -22.78
N LEU A 185 -0.97 -16.08 -22.01
CA LEU A 185 0.02 -16.20 -20.95
C LEU A 185 1.45 -16.01 -21.49
N LYS A 186 1.77 -16.66 -22.61
CA LYS A 186 3.08 -16.56 -23.29
C LYS A 186 3.43 -15.17 -23.84
N ASN A 187 2.47 -14.25 -23.88
CA ASN A 187 2.70 -12.89 -24.37
C ASN A 187 3.08 -11.92 -23.24
N LEU A 188 2.99 -12.35 -21.98
CA LEU A 188 3.26 -11.53 -20.82
C LEU A 188 4.69 -11.71 -20.35
N ASP A 189 5.31 -10.60 -19.98
CA ASP A 189 6.59 -10.53 -19.30
C ASP A 189 6.38 -10.41 -17.77
N TYR A 190 5.27 -9.76 -17.37
CA TYR A 190 4.96 -9.49 -15.96
C TYR A 190 3.53 -9.86 -15.56
N VAL A 191 3.38 -10.28 -14.31
CA VAL A 191 2.10 -10.23 -13.59
C VAL A 191 2.31 -9.54 -12.25
N ASN A 192 1.65 -8.40 -12.08
CA ASN A 192 1.63 -7.63 -10.84
C ASN A 192 0.32 -7.90 -10.10
N ILE A 193 0.41 -8.51 -8.91
CA ILE A 193 -0.78 -8.89 -8.12
C ILE A 193 -1.24 -7.79 -7.15
N GLY A 194 -0.64 -6.60 -7.27
CA GLY A 194 -0.96 -5.44 -6.46
C GLY A 194 -0.57 -5.62 -5.00
N GLY A 195 -1.14 -4.75 -4.16
CA GLY A 195 -0.98 -4.82 -2.70
C GLY A 195 -2.06 -5.66 -2.02
N GLY A 196 -2.25 -5.42 -0.72
CA GLY A 196 -3.32 -6.03 0.06
C GLY A 196 -2.87 -7.02 1.12
N ILE A 197 -1.58 -7.39 1.13
CA ILE A 197 -0.98 -8.15 2.22
C ILE A 197 -1.25 -7.40 3.54
N PRO A 198 -1.91 -8.04 4.53
CA PRO A 198 -2.36 -7.34 5.71
C PRO A 198 -1.22 -7.04 6.68
N ALA A 199 -1.37 -5.99 7.49
CA ALA A 199 -0.59 -5.80 8.71
C ALA A 199 -1.34 -6.39 9.92
N ILE A 200 -0.63 -6.58 11.04
CA ILE A 200 -1.24 -7.06 12.28
C ILE A 200 -1.82 -5.86 13.04
N TYR A 201 -3.11 -5.91 13.32
CA TYR A 201 -3.82 -4.96 14.19
C TYR A 201 -4.60 -5.74 15.26
N LYS A 202 -5.09 -5.07 16.31
CA LYS A 202 -5.76 -5.75 17.44
C LYS A 202 -6.97 -6.59 17.00
N ASN A 203 -7.69 -6.14 15.98
CA ASN A 203 -8.85 -6.84 15.43
C ASN A 203 -8.52 -7.86 14.32
N TYR A 204 -7.25 -8.24 14.14
CA TYR A 204 -6.81 -9.16 13.09
C TYR A 204 -5.93 -10.28 13.66
N SER A 205 -6.18 -11.51 13.22
CA SER A 205 -5.41 -12.69 13.65
C SER A 205 -4.08 -12.79 12.87
N PRO A 206 -2.93 -12.88 13.56
CA PRO A 206 -1.63 -13.09 12.91
C PRO A 206 -1.53 -14.39 12.11
N LYS A 207 -2.23 -15.45 12.54
CA LYS A 207 -2.17 -16.79 11.93
C LYS A 207 -2.58 -16.82 10.45
N ILE A 208 -3.32 -15.81 9.99
CA ILE A 208 -3.79 -15.72 8.61
C ILE A 208 -2.63 -15.42 7.65
N LEU A 209 -1.57 -14.73 8.10
CA LEU A 209 -0.46 -14.31 7.24
C LEU A 209 0.31 -15.46 6.62
N GLU A 210 0.54 -16.54 7.38
CA GLU A 210 1.30 -17.70 6.89
C GLU A 210 0.60 -18.34 5.68
N ASN A 211 -0.70 -18.55 5.77
CA ASN A 211 -1.49 -19.09 4.66
C ASN A 211 -1.50 -18.15 3.45
N ILE A 212 -1.55 -16.83 3.68
CA ILE A 212 -1.45 -15.84 2.60
C ILE A 212 -0.10 -15.97 1.88
N PHE A 213 1.01 -16.03 2.62
CA PHE A 213 2.34 -16.17 2.04
C PHE A 213 2.49 -17.45 1.24
N VAL A 214 2.00 -18.59 1.74
CA VAL A 214 1.99 -19.85 1.00
C VAL A 214 1.24 -19.71 -0.33
N LYS A 215 0.08 -19.06 -0.34
CA LYS A 215 -0.71 -18.85 -1.57
C LYS A 215 -0.01 -17.93 -2.57
N ILE A 216 0.65 -16.86 -2.10
CA ILE A 216 1.42 -15.95 -2.95
C ILE A 216 2.63 -16.70 -3.55
N LYS A 217 3.41 -17.43 -2.74
CA LYS A 217 4.57 -18.20 -3.21
C LYS A 217 4.19 -19.24 -4.26
N LYS A 218 3.11 -20.01 -4.02
CA LYS A 218 2.56 -20.97 -5.01
C LYS A 218 2.14 -20.31 -6.32
N PHE A 219 1.64 -19.07 -6.26
CA PHE A 219 1.32 -18.32 -7.47
C PHE A 219 2.59 -17.82 -8.18
N ASN A 220 3.62 -17.40 -7.43
CA ASN A 220 4.92 -17.07 -8.00
C ASN A 220 5.50 -18.25 -8.77
N GLU A 221 5.57 -19.43 -8.16
CA GLU A 221 6.06 -20.67 -8.79
C GLU A 221 5.33 -20.99 -10.11
N PHE A 222 4.01 -20.81 -10.12
CA PHE A 222 3.20 -20.97 -11.33
C PHE A 222 3.58 -19.96 -12.43
N LEU A 223 3.82 -18.69 -12.09
CA LEU A 223 4.25 -17.67 -13.05
C LEU A 223 5.68 -17.92 -13.53
N SER A 224 6.61 -18.26 -12.63
CA SER A 224 8.01 -18.55 -12.96
C SER A 224 8.12 -19.74 -13.92
N SER A 225 7.33 -20.80 -13.73
CA SER A 225 7.27 -21.94 -14.68
C SER A 225 6.74 -21.58 -16.07
N ASN A 226 6.13 -20.40 -16.22
CA ASN A 226 5.71 -19.84 -17.51
C ASN A 226 6.62 -18.69 -17.98
N ASN A 227 7.80 -18.51 -17.36
CA ASN A 227 8.75 -17.43 -17.62
C ASN A 227 8.16 -16.01 -17.42
N ILE A 228 7.23 -15.87 -16.47
CA ILE A 228 6.60 -14.59 -16.12
C ILE A 228 7.15 -14.13 -14.78
N THR A 229 7.60 -12.89 -14.72
CA THR A 229 8.09 -12.27 -13.47
C THR A 229 6.90 -11.74 -12.65
N MET A 230 6.81 -12.13 -11.39
CA MET A 230 5.77 -11.62 -10.48
C MET A 230 6.21 -10.35 -9.77
N ILE A 231 5.30 -9.37 -9.71
CA ILE A 231 5.45 -8.14 -8.94
C ILE A 231 4.39 -8.12 -7.82
N ILE A 232 4.79 -7.72 -6.62
CA ILE A 232 3.86 -7.41 -5.52
C ILE A 232 3.97 -5.93 -5.14
N GLU A 233 2.88 -5.35 -4.63
CA GLU A 233 2.84 -3.94 -4.20
C GLU A 233 2.53 -3.74 -2.70
N PRO A 234 3.31 -4.33 -1.78
CA PRO A 234 3.05 -4.22 -0.36
C PRO A 234 3.30 -2.79 0.12
N GLY A 235 2.21 -2.05 0.37
CA GLY A 235 2.24 -0.80 1.10
C GLY A 235 2.20 -1.03 2.61
N ARG A 236 0.98 -1.30 3.11
CA ARG A 236 0.69 -1.48 4.54
C ARG A 236 1.56 -2.52 5.23
N PHE A 237 1.79 -3.67 4.59
CA PHE A 237 2.61 -4.75 5.15
C PHE A 237 4.05 -4.31 5.46
N ILE A 238 4.66 -3.53 4.56
CA ILE A 238 6.01 -2.99 4.75
C ILE A 238 5.98 -1.82 5.73
N ALA A 239 5.07 -0.86 5.55
CA ALA A 239 5.12 0.42 6.25
C ALA A 239 4.62 0.38 7.69
N ALA A 240 3.66 -0.51 8.02
CA ALA A 240 3.00 -0.47 9.33
C ALA A 240 3.97 -0.78 10.47
N SER A 241 4.56 -1.98 10.48
CA SER A 241 5.31 -2.51 11.63
C SER A 241 6.66 -1.84 11.96
N PRO A 242 7.37 -1.21 11.02
CA PRO A 242 8.60 -0.48 11.34
C PRO A 242 8.38 0.81 12.13
N ILE A 243 7.14 1.33 12.16
CA ILE A 243 6.81 2.60 12.81
C ILE A 243 5.90 2.36 14.02
N ILE A 244 6.24 3.03 15.12
CA ILE A 244 5.37 3.20 16.28
C ILE A 244 4.93 4.66 16.39
N LEU A 245 3.79 4.91 17.05
CA LEU A 245 3.36 6.23 17.47
C LEU A 245 3.54 6.33 18.99
N GLU A 246 4.32 7.31 19.43
CA GLU A 246 4.52 7.66 20.84
C GLU A 246 3.68 8.88 21.19
N ALA A 247 2.87 8.78 22.24
CA ALA A 247 2.08 9.89 22.76
C ALA A 247 2.11 9.88 24.29
N ASP A 248 2.11 11.05 24.91
CA ASP A 248 2.09 11.22 26.36
C ASP A 248 0.65 11.36 26.86
N ILE A 249 0.36 10.78 28.03
CA ILE A 249 -0.91 10.98 28.73
C ILE A 249 -0.93 12.39 29.33
N VAL A 250 -1.89 13.20 28.91
CA VAL A 250 -2.08 14.57 29.39
C VAL A 250 -3.08 14.64 30.53
N SER A 251 -4.12 13.80 30.50
CA SER A 251 -5.18 13.80 31.51
C SER A 251 -5.83 12.42 31.63
N ILE A 252 -6.28 12.10 32.85
CA ILE A 252 -7.05 10.89 33.15
C ILE A 252 -8.29 11.29 33.96
N TYR A 253 -9.48 10.93 33.47
CA TYR A 253 -10.73 11.17 34.20
C TYR A 253 -11.76 10.08 33.88
N LYS A 254 -12.45 9.54 34.89
CA LYS A 254 -13.49 8.51 34.72
C LYS A 254 -13.08 7.38 33.76
N LYS A 255 -11.83 6.87 33.89
CA LYS A 255 -11.22 5.85 33.01
C LYS A 255 -11.07 6.26 31.53
N ASN A 256 -11.13 7.56 31.22
CA ASN A 256 -10.71 8.11 29.94
C ASN A 256 -9.28 8.62 30.07
N ILE A 257 -8.45 8.30 29.10
CA ILE A 257 -7.07 8.78 28.94
C ILE A 257 -7.09 9.74 27.75
N ILE A 258 -6.63 10.97 27.97
CA ILE A 258 -6.39 11.95 26.91
C ILE A 258 -4.89 11.95 26.61
N ILE A 259 -4.53 11.74 25.34
CA ILE A 259 -3.14 11.81 24.87
C ILE A 259 -2.87 13.10 24.09
N ASN A 260 -1.60 13.47 23.95
CA ASN A 260 -1.16 14.71 23.29
C ASN A 260 -1.09 14.63 21.74
N CYS A 261 -1.88 13.76 21.11
CA CYS A 261 -2.09 13.72 19.67
C CYS A 261 -3.54 13.34 19.34
N SER A 262 -3.90 13.36 18.06
CA SER A 262 -5.26 13.09 17.60
C SER A 262 -5.26 12.02 16.52
N VAL A 263 -6.36 11.29 16.36
CA VAL A 263 -6.51 10.35 15.24
C VAL A 263 -6.38 11.08 13.89
N PHE A 264 -6.80 12.34 13.83
CA PHE A 264 -6.83 13.16 12.61
C PHE A 264 -5.44 13.54 12.07
N ASN A 265 -4.43 13.66 12.96
CA ASN A 265 -3.06 13.98 12.54
C ASN A 265 -2.09 12.79 12.64
N SER A 266 -2.53 11.64 13.15
CA SER A 266 -1.64 10.51 13.43
C SER A 266 -2.14 9.12 13.03
N ALA A 267 -3.45 8.90 12.87
CA ALA A 267 -4.00 7.57 12.66
C ALA A 267 -5.27 7.55 11.78
N MET A 268 -5.41 8.50 10.86
CA MET A 268 -6.65 8.70 10.11
C MET A 268 -7.05 7.48 9.25
N ASP A 269 -6.07 6.73 8.75
CA ASP A 269 -6.35 5.46 8.07
C ASP A 269 -7.03 4.43 8.97
N THR A 270 -6.65 4.38 10.24
CA THR A 270 -7.24 3.44 11.20
C THR A 270 -8.71 3.76 11.45
N PHE A 271 -9.06 5.05 11.38
CA PHE A 271 -10.42 5.54 11.43
C PHE A 271 -11.20 5.16 10.16
N ILE A 272 -10.70 5.48 8.98
CA ILE A 272 -11.37 5.22 7.69
C ILE A 272 -11.55 3.71 7.43
N ALA A 273 -10.52 2.92 7.75
CA ALA A 273 -10.50 1.48 7.48
C ALA A 273 -10.92 0.62 8.68
N ASN A 274 -11.32 1.24 9.80
CA ASN A 274 -11.72 0.58 11.04
C ASN A 274 -10.68 -0.44 11.56
N HIS A 275 -9.41 -0.03 11.53
CA HIS A 275 -8.30 -0.78 12.10
C HIS A 275 -8.05 -0.36 13.55
N ARG A 276 -7.65 -1.29 14.41
CA ARG A 276 -7.34 -0.98 15.81
C ARG A 276 -5.85 -1.13 16.06
N LEU A 277 -5.16 -0.02 16.26
CA LEU A 277 -3.74 -0.05 16.63
C LEU A 277 -3.53 -0.89 17.89
N VAL A 278 -2.41 -1.61 17.91
CA VAL A 278 -2.00 -2.43 19.05
C VAL A 278 -1.34 -1.51 20.06
N VAL A 279 -1.81 -1.50 21.30
CA VAL A 279 -1.18 -0.72 22.37
C VAL A 279 -0.12 -1.59 23.04
N LYS A 280 1.13 -1.11 23.09
CA LYS A 280 2.22 -1.83 23.76
C LYS A 280 1.92 -1.93 25.25
N GLY A 281 1.98 -3.15 25.79
CA GLY A 281 1.67 -3.41 27.20
C GLY A 281 0.17 -3.46 27.52
N GLU A 282 -0.70 -3.50 26.51
CA GLU A 282 -2.12 -3.82 26.71
C GLU A 282 -2.25 -5.21 27.33
N LEU A 283 -2.97 -5.29 28.45
CA LEU A 283 -3.24 -6.54 29.17
C LEU A 283 -4.45 -7.28 28.58
N ASP A 284 -4.60 -8.56 28.93
CA ASP A 284 -5.78 -9.35 28.56
C ASP A 284 -7.01 -9.06 29.45
N SER A 285 -6.77 -8.63 30.69
CA SER A 285 -7.80 -8.31 31.67
C SER A 285 -7.32 -7.22 32.65
N GLY A 286 -8.24 -6.73 33.49
CA GLY A 286 -7.95 -5.72 34.50
C GLY A 286 -8.79 -4.45 34.31
N GLU A 287 -8.23 -3.31 34.69
CA GLU A 287 -8.93 -2.03 34.54
C GLU A 287 -8.98 -1.57 33.08
N LYS A 288 -10.19 -1.29 32.61
CA LYS A 288 -10.47 -0.88 31.24
C LYS A 288 -10.46 0.64 31.10
N TYR A 289 -9.77 1.14 30.08
CA TYR A 289 -9.68 2.55 29.73
C TYR A 289 -10.10 2.81 28.28
N THR A 290 -10.62 4.01 28.04
CA THR A 290 -10.80 4.61 26.70
C THR A 290 -9.65 5.56 26.42
N ILE A 291 -8.93 5.37 25.32
CA ILE A 291 -7.87 6.26 24.87
C ILE A 291 -8.42 7.22 23.82
N LYS A 292 -8.45 8.51 24.14
CA LYS A 292 -8.92 9.61 23.30
C LYS A 292 -7.76 10.51 22.88
N GLY A 293 -7.89 11.15 21.74
CA GLY A 293 -6.98 12.20 21.32
C GLY A 293 -7.24 13.54 21.99
N CYS A 294 -6.51 14.56 21.54
CA CYS A 294 -6.48 15.88 22.16
C CYS A 294 -7.58 16.85 21.69
N THR A 295 -8.43 16.47 20.73
CA THR A 295 -9.53 17.33 20.25
C THR A 295 -10.84 17.04 20.99
N PRO A 296 -11.79 17.99 21.06
CA PRO A 296 -13.11 17.76 21.65
C PRO A 296 -14.06 16.97 20.73
N ASP A 297 -13.60 16.54 19.55
CA ASP A 297 -14.40 15.81 18.58
C ASP A 297 -14.75 14.41 19.12
N SER A 298 -16.00 14.00 18.95
CA SER A 298 -16.50 12.73 19.46
C SER A 298 -15.88 11.51 18.75
N MET A 299 -15.30 11.70 17.58
CA MET A 299 -14.61 10.68 16.79
C MET A 299 -13.11 10.61 17.09
N ASP A 300 -12.54 11.52 17.90
CA ASP A 300 -11.12 11.51 18.27
C ASP A 300 -10.80 10.46 19.34
N ILE A 301 -11.04 9.21 18.99
CA ILE A 301 -10.93 8.05 19.87
C ILE A 301 -10.06 7.01 19.18
N PHE A 302 -8.91 6.72 19.78
CA PHE A 302 -8.00 5.68 19.29
C PHE A 302 -8.52 4.28 19.62
N ARG A 303 -8.99 4.07 20.86
CA ARG A 303 -9.45 2.76 21.35
C ARG A 303 -10.45 2.93 22.50
N TYR A 304 -11.60 2.25 22.42
CA TYR A 304 -12.64 2.26 23.48
C TYR A 304 -12.39 1.30 24.66
N SER A 305 -11.64 0.21 24.42
CA SER A 305 -11.41 -0.84 25.41
C SER A 305 -9.95 -1.25 25.36
N VAL A 306 -9.16 -0.71 26.27
CA VAL A 306 -7.74 -1.05 26.48
C VAL A 306 -7.54 -1.35 27.96
N TYR A 307 -6.98 -2.52 28.28
CA TYR A 307 -6.63 -2.86 29.65
C TYR A 307 -5.20 -2.41 29.93
N LEU A 308 -5.02 -1.57 30.96
CA LEU A 308 -3.73 -0.98 31.32
C LEU A 308 -3.51 -1.11 32.83
N ASN A 309 -2.25 -1.29 33.24
CA ASN A 309 -1.88 -1.35 34.64
C ASN A 309 -1.60 0.05 35.19
N ASN A 310 -2.53 0.61 35.96
CA ASN A 310 -2.39 1.88 36.70
C ASN A 310 -1.72 3.02 35.89
N PRO A 311 -2.27 3.41 34.73
CA PRO A 311 -1.68 4.47 33.90
C PRO A 311 -1.68 5.82 34.64
N LYS A 312 -0.62 6.61 34.49
CA LYS A 312 -0.45 7.92 35.13
C LYS A 312 -0.28 9.04 34.10
N ILE A 313 -0.61 10.26 34.51
CA ILE A 313 -0.29 11.46 33.73
C ILE A 313 1.22 11.51 33.49
N ASN A 314 1.62 11.88 32.27
CA ASN A 314 2.97 11.86 31.72
C ASN A 314 3.53 10.47 31.35
N ASP A 315 2.82 9.37 31.60
CA ASP A 315 3.21 8.07 31.02
C ASP A 315 3.04 8.11 29.50
N LYS A 316 3.76 7.22 28.80
CA LYS A 316 3.64 7.05 27.34
C LYS A 316 2.63 5.98 26.99
N ILE A 317 1.74 6.30 26.06
CA ILE A 317 1.01 5.33 25.25
C ILE A 317 1.80 5.12 23.96
N ILE A 318 2.18 3.87 23.70
CA ILE A 318 2.88 3.48 22.48
C ILE A 318 1.96 2.62 21.63
N PHE A 319 1.61 3.11 20.46
CA PHE A 319 0.88 2.34 19.45
C PHE A 319 1.85 1.68 18.48
N LEU A 320 1.75 0.36 18.36
CA LEU A 320 2.51 -0.44 17.40
C LEU A 320 1.83 -0.47 16.03
N ASN A 321 2.61 -0.76 15.00
CA ASN A 321 2.17 -0.91 13.62
C ASN A 321 1.49 0.34 13.05
N ALA A 322 2.03 1.52 13.39
CA ALA A 322 1.41 2.82 13.15
C ALA A 322 2.00 3.57 11.95
N GLY A 323 2.64 2.88 11.00
CA GLY A 323 3.34 3.52 9.88
C GLY A 323 2.64 3.52 8.53
N ALA A 324 1.49 2.87 8.42
CA ALA A 324 0.77 2.79 7.16
C ALA A 324 -0.26 3.92 7.04
N TYR A 325 -0.20 4.64 5.92
CA TYR A 325 -1.10 5.73 5.54
C TYR A 325 -1.11 6.88 6.56
N ASN A 326 0.09 7.31 6.95
CA ASN A 326 0.31 8.43 7.88
C ASN A 326 0.16 9.79 7.17
N PHE A 327 -1.04 10.06 6.65
CA PHE A 327 -1.42 11.39 6.22
C PHE A 327 -2.10 12.14 7.38
N SER A 328 -2.01 13.46 7.35
CA SER A 328 -2.67 14.37 8.27
C SER A 328 -3.69 15.21 7.51
N CYS A 329 -4.83 15.51 8.12
CA CYS A 329 -5.70 16.59 7.65
C CYS A 329 -5.42 17.90 8.41
N ASP A 330 -5.98 18.99 7.91
CA ASP A 330 -5.96 20.33 8.52
C ASP A 330 -7.02 20.50 9.62
N PHE A 331 -7.71 19.43 10.01
CA PHE A 331 -8.73 19.44 11.05
C PHE A 331 -8.18 20.01 12.36
N CYS A 332 -8.92 20.96 12.95
CA CYS A 332 -8.52 21.68 14.16
C CYS A 332 -7.12 22.32 14.12
N ASN A 333 -6.57 22.63 12.92
CA ASN A 333 -5.21 23.13 12.75
C ASN A 333 -4.14 22.26 13.42
N LEU A 334 -4.39 20.96 13.51
CA LEU A 334 -3.46 20.02 14.12
C LEU A 334 -2.15 19.98 13.33
N ALA A 335 -1.02 20.12 14.02
CA ALA A 335 0.28 20.01 13.39
C ALA A 335 0.51 18.58 12.88
N LYS A 336 1.17 18.45 11.72
CA LYS A 336 1.69 17.17 11.25
C LYS A 336 2.75 16.67 12.23
N LEU A 337 2.62 15.43 12.69
CA LEU A 337 3.59 14.83 13.59
C LEU A 337 4.92 14.57 12.86
N GLU A 338 6.02 14.76 13.58
CA GLU A 338 7.34 14.39 13.09
C GLU A 338 7.52 12.87 13.08
N THR A 339 8.35 12.39 12.16
CA THR A 339 8.84 11.01 12.17
C THR A 339 10.31 11.04 12.52
N VAL A 340 10.64 10.60 13.73
CA VAL A 340 12.02 10.38 14.16
C VAL A 340 12.48 9.03 13.62
N ILE A 341 13.64 9.04 12.97
CA ILE A 341 14.23 7.83 12.40
C ILE A 341 15.28 7.34 13.38
N VAL A 342 15.20 6.07 13.74
CA VAL A 342 16.13 5.39 14.65
C VAL A 342 16.76 4.19 13.95
N ASP A 343 17.92 3.79 14.48
CA ASP A 343 18.84 2.80 13.94
C ASP A 343 19.60 3.26 12.68
#